data_AF-A0A1F5PEU6-F1
#
_entry.id   AF-A0A1F5PEU6-F1
#
_cell.length_a   1.000
_cell.length_b   1.000
_cell.length_c   1.000
_cell.angle_alpha   90.00
_cell.angle_beta   90.00
_cell.angle_gamma   90.00
#
_symmetry.space_group_name_H-M   'P 1'
#
loop_
_entity.id
_entity.type
_entity.pdbx_description
1 polymer ?
#
loop_
_entity_poly.entity_id
_entity_poly.type
_entity_poly.pdbx_seq_one_letter_code
_entity_poly.pdbx_strand_id
1 'polypeptide(L)'
;MTIYDDSGVPIASSGHLDGALPRLPQGVLDYARAHGENRVTWQPLTGVRVAAVVTRYSGQASGFVLAGRSLREVEAREGQLAMFSLAAWAGSLVLTLIFSWVLSLRKT
;
A
#
# COMPACT_ATOMS: atom_id res chain seq x y z
N MET A 1 12.82 -6.70 -4.75
CA MET A 1 13.08 -6.40 -6.17
C MET A 1 13.00 -7.70 -6.95
N THR A 2 12.31 -7.71 -8.09
CA THR A 2 12.16 -8.90 -8.95
C THR A 2 12.48 -8.51 -10.39
N ILE A 3 13.19 -9.35 -11.11
CA ILE A 3 13.50 -9.18 -12.53
C ILE A 3 12.67 -10.18 -13.32
N TYR A 4 12.05 -9.71 -14.40
CA TYR A 4 11.28 -10.52 -15.35
C TYR A 4 11.91 -10.44 -16.72
N ASP A 5 11.83 -11.52 -17.48
CA ASP A 5 12.14 -11.49 -18.91
C ASP A 5 11.05 -10.73 -19.71
N ASP A 6 11.27 -10.54 -21.02
CA ASP A 6 10.32 -9.80 -21.87
C ASP A 6 8.96 -10.51 -22.01
N SER A 7 8.88 -11.82 -21.71
CA SER A 7 7.63 -12.59 -21.65
C SER A 7 6.88 -12.45 -20.33
N GLY A 8 7.50 -11.81 -19.33
CA GLY A 8 6.92 -11.58 -18.00
C GLY A 8 7.15 -12.71 -17.01
N VAL A 9 8.06 -13.65 -17.30
CA VAL A 9 8.44 -14.72 -16.37
C VAL A 9 9.52 -14.20 -15.41
N PRO A 10 9.35 -14.37 -14.09
CA PRO A 10 10.36 -13.93 -13.14
C PRO A 10 11.61 -14.81 -13.23
N ILE A 11 12.77 -14.19 -13.41
CA ILE A 11 14.07 -14.87 -13.53
C ILE A 11 14.93 -14.74 -12.27
N ALA A 12 14.71 -13.69 -11.47
CA ALA A 12 15.40 -13.47 -10.20
C ALA A 12 14.52 -12.62 -9.27
N SER A 13 14.58 -12.88 -7.97
CA SER A 13 13.97 -12.00 -6.97
C SER A 13 14.74 -11.97 -5.66
N SER A 14 14.71 -10.81 -5.01
CA SER A 14 15.14 -10.64 -3.63
C SER A 14 14.01 -10.93 -2.62
N GLY A 15 12.79 -11.20 -3.08
CA GLY A 15 11.62 -11.43 -2.24
C GLY A 15 10.82 -12.63 -2.74
N HIS A 16 10.32 -13.42 -1.80
CA HIS A 16 9.52 -14.62 -2.12
C HIS A 16 8.11 -14.44 -1.58
N LEU A 17 7.15 -14.99 -2.31
CA LEU A 17 5.75 -15.07 -1.94
C LEU A 17 5.41 -16.55 -1.85
N ASP A 18 5.16 -17.03 -0.63
CA ASP A 18 4.98 -18.45 -0.30
C ASP A 18 6.10 -19.36 -0.86
N GLY A 19 7.35 -18.90 -0.79
CA GLY A 19 8.52 -19.64 -1.30
C GLY A 19 8.69 -19.60 -2.82
N ALA A 20 7.77 -18.97 -3.55
CA ALA A 20 7.84 -18.80 -5.00
C ALA A 20 8.24 -17.38 -5.42
N LEU A 21 8.74 -17.25 -6.64
CA LEU A 21 8.96 -15.95 -7.26
C LEU A 21 7.60 -15.28 -7.55
N PRO A 22 7.40 -14.01 -7.16
CA PRO A 22 6.12 -13.34 -7.35
C PRO A 22 5.83 -13.17 -8.84
N ARG A 23 4.59 -13.49 -9.24
CA ARG A 23 4.07 -13.26 -10.60
C ARG A 23 3.05 -12.14 -10.58
N LEU A 24 3.32 -11.07 -11.31
CA LEU A 24 2.38 -9.97 -11.50
C LEU A 24 1.27 -10.36 -12.48
N PRO A 25 0.07 -9.75 -12.36
CA PRO A 25 -0.92 -9.79 -13.43
C PRO A 25 -0.35 -9.23 -14.73
N GLN A 26 -0.64 -9.89 -15.85
CA GLN A 26 -0.06 -9.57 -17.16
C GLN A 26 -0.29 -8.10 -17.58
N GLY A 27 -1.49 -7.55 -17.30
CA GLY A 27 -1.82 -6.17 -17.60
C GLY A 27 -0.92 -5.13 -16.93
N VAL A 28 -0.26 -5.47 -15.82
CA VAL A 28 0.72 -4.59 -15.18
C VAL A 28 1.95 -4.43 -16.06
N LEU A 29 2.45 -5.54 -16.62
CA LEU A 29 3.61 -5.57 -17.49
C LEU A 29 3.29 -4.97 -18.86
N ASP A 30 2.11 -5.26 -19.41
CA ASP A 30 1.68 -4.70 -20.70
C ASP A 30 1.59 -3.17 -20.66
N TYR A 31 1.07 -2.61 -19.57
CA TYR A 31 1.04 -1.16 -19.38
C TYR A 31 2.46 -0.58 -19.29
N ALA A 32 3.35 -1.20 -18.50
CA ALA A 32 4.75 -0.78 -18.42
C ALA A 32 5.49 -0.93 -19.76
N ARG A 33 5.09 -1.89 -20.60
CA ARG A 33 5.63 -2.06 -21.96
C ARG A 33 5.28 -0.88 -22.85
N ALA A 34 4.04 -0.39 -22.77
CA ALA A 34 3.57 0.73 -23.58
C ALA A 34 4.01 2.11 -23.04
N HIS A 35 4.16 2.26 -21.73
CA HIS A 35 4.37 3.57 -21.07
C HIS A 35 5.73 3.70 -20.36
N GLY A 36 6.57 2.66 -20.37
CA GLY A 36 7.88 2.63 -19.72
C GLY A 36 7.84 2.30 -18.22
N GLU A 37 6.80 2.72 -17.51
CA GLU A 37 6.62 2.46 -16.08
C GLU A 37 5.15 2.15 -15.74
N ASN A 38 4.92 1.33 -14.71
CA ASN A 38 3.63 1.16 -14.08
C ASN A 38 3.76 1.17 -12.56
N ARG A 39 2.89 1.93 -11.87
CA ARG A 39 2.81 2.00 -10.41
C ARG A 39 1.48 1.43 -9.97
N VAL A 40 1.51 0.35 -9.21
CA VAL A 40 0.31 -0.35 -8.77
C VAL A 40 0.39 -0.73 -7.31
N THR A 41 -0.76 -0.72 -6.64
CA THR A 41 -0.93 -1.47 -5.40
C THR A 41 -1.49 -2.83 -5.74
N TRP A 42 -0.84 -3.87 -5.24
CA TRP A 42 -1.17 -5.25 -5.54
C TRP A 42 -1.29 -6.06 -4.26
N GLN A 43 -2.30 -6.92 -4.21
CA GLN A 43 -2.56 -7.81 -3.09
C GLN A 43 -2.52 -9.28 -3.56
N PRO A 44 -1.33 -9.90 -3.61
CA PRO A 44 -1.17 -11.29 -4.06
C PRO A 44 -1.90 -12.31 -3.18
N LEU A 45 -1.93 -12.05 -1.87
CA LEU A 45 -2.54 -12.92 -0.87
C LEU A 45 -3.38 -12.07 0.09
N THR A 46 -4.33 -12.71 0.75
CA THR A 46 -5.08 -12.08 1.83
C THR A 46 -4.12 -11.53 2.89
N GLY A 47 -4.22 -10.23 3.19
CA GLY A 47 -3.36 -9.56 4.17
C GLY A 47 -1.93 -9.22 3.70
N VAL A 48 -1.57 -9.50 2.44
CA VAL A 48 -0.27 -9.12 1.86
C VAL A 48 -0.49 -8.05 0.80
N ARG A 49 -0.39 -6.78 1.20
CA ARG A 49 -0.50 -5.64 0.27
C ARG A 49 0.88 -5.04 -0.01
N VAL A 50 1.15 -4.82 -1.30
CA VAL A 50 2.44 -4.35 -1.80
C VAL A 50 2.22 -3.16 -2.72
N ALA A 51 2.93 -2.06 -2.47
CA ALA A 51 3.11 -1.00 -3.45
C ALA A 51 4.27 -1.38 -4.36
N ALA A 52 4.00 -1.52 -5.66
CA ALA A 52 4.96 -1.94 -6.66
C ALA A 52 5.15 -0.88 -7.75
N VAL A 53 6.40 -0.68 -8.14
CA VAL A 53 6.79 0.08 -9.32
C VAL A 53 7.46 -0.89 -10.27
N VAL A 54 6.98 -0.94 -11.51
CA VAL A 54 7.51 -1.79 -12.57
C VAL A 54 8.04 -0.88 -13.66
N THR A 55 9.30 -1.07 -14.04
CA THR A 55 9.94 -0.31 -15.12
C THR A 55 10.43 -1.27 -16.19
N ARG A 56 10.19 -0.94 -17.46
CA ARG A 56 10.75 -1.69 -18.59
C ARG A 56 12.19 -1.26 -18.83
N TYR A 57 13.05 -2.23 -19.13
CA TYR A 57 14.40 -1.97 -19.64
C TYR A 57 14.58 -2.57 -21.03
N SER A 58 15.46 -1.96 -21.82
CA SER A 58 15.82 -2.39 -23.17
C SER A 58 17.32 -2.23 -23.40
N GLY A 59 17.94 -3.20 -24.08
CA GLY A 59 19.39 -3.26 -24.34
C GLY A 59 19.74 -4.57 -25.06
N GLN A 60 20.84 -5.24 -24.67
CA GLN A 60 21.14 -6.61 -25.15
C GLN A 60 20.05 -7.62 -24.75
N ALA A 61 19.41 -7.40 -23.61
CA ALA A 61 18.21 -8.11 -23.18
C ALA A 61 17.12 -7.07 -22.86
N SER A 62 15.86 -7.45 -23.11
CA SER A 62 14.68 -6.66 -22.72
C SER A 62 13.92 -7.40 -21.63
N GLY A 63 13.23 -6.65 -20.78
CA GLY A 63 12.46 -7.22 -19.69
C GLY A 63 11.94 -6.14 -18.74
N PHE A 64 11.62 -6.56 -17.52
CA PHE A 64 11.04 -5.68 -16.52
C PHE A 64 11.73 -5.82 -15.18
N VAL A 65 11.84 -4.70 -14.47
CA VAL A 65 12.28 -4.66 -13.07
C VAL A 65 11.12 -4.20 -12.22
N LEU A 66 10.76 -4.99 -11.21
CA LEU A 66 9.84 -4.62 -10.14
C LEU A 66 10.62 -4.23 -8.89
N ALA A 67 10.32 -3.07 -8.35
CA ALA A 67 10.61 -2.70 -6.97
C ALA A 67 9.29 -2.70 -6.18
N GLY A 68 9.25 -3.44 -5.07
CA GLY A 68 8.05 -3.57 -4.24
C GLY A 68 8.34 -3.22 -2.78
N ARG A 69 7.38 -2.59 -2.11
CA ARG A 69 7.41 -2.30 -0.66
C ARG A 69 6.14 -2.82 -0.01
N SER A 70 6.29 -3.52 1.11
CA SER A 70 5.16 -3.95 1.94
C SER A 70 4.42 -2.74 2.51
N LEU A 71 3.09 -2.77 2.43
CA LEU A 71 2.22 -1.73 2.98
C LEU A 71 1.85 -1.97 4.45
N ARG A 72 2.18 -3.13 5.02
CA ARG A 72 1.80 -3.53 6.38
C ARG A 72 2.11 -2.49 7.45
N GLU A 73 3.30 -1.88 7.37
CA GLU A 73 3.73 -0.85 8.33
C GLU A 73 2.91 0.45 8.17
N VAL A 74 2.56 0.81 6.94
CA VAL A 74 1.73 1.99 6.66
C VAL A 74 0.32 1.76 7.19
N GLU A 75 -0.26 0.60 6.91
CA GLU A 75 -1.59 0.21 7.39
C GLU A 75 -1.68 0.18 8.92
N ALA A 76 -0.64 -0.33 9.60
CA ALA A 76 -0.59 -0.33 11.06
C ALA A 76 -0.61 1.11 11.62
N ARG A 77 0.12 2.04 10.99
CA ARG A 77 0.15 3.44 11.38
C ARG A 77 -1.17 4.15 11.08
N GLU A 78 -1.80 3.85 9.95
CA GLU A 78 -3.13 4.35 9.61
C GLU A 78 -4.17 3.92 10.66
N GLY A 79 -4.14 2.66 11.09
CA GLY A 79 -5.03 2.17 12.15
C GLY A 79 -4.83 2.87 13.48
N GLN A 80 -3.57 3.09 13.89
CA GLN A 80 -3.26 3.85 15.11
C GLN A 80 -3.73 5.30 15.03
N LEU A 81 -3.48 5.95 13.89
CA LEU A 81 -3.92 7.32 13.66
C LEU A 81 -5.44 7.43 13.72
N ALA A 82 -6.17 6.51 13.08
CA ALA A 82 -7.62 6.45 13.13
C ALA A 82 -8.13 6.30 14.57
N MET A 83 -7.49 5.46 15.39
CA MET A 83 -7.84 5.29 16.80
C MET A 83 -7.62 6.58 17.60
N PHE A 84 -6.49 7.25 17.42
CA PHE A 84 -6.22 8.52 18.10
C PHE A 84 -7.17 9.63 17.65
N SER A 85 -7.47 9.73 16.35
CA SER A 85 -8.46 10.67 15.83
C SER A 85 -9.84 10.42 16.42
N LEU A 86 -10.27 9.15 16.52
CA LEU A 86 -11.54 8.77 17.11
C LEU A 86 -11.60 9.14 18.61
N ALA A 87 -10.54 8.84 19.35
CA ALA A 87 -10.44 9.16 20.78
C ALA A 87 -10.45 10.68 21.03
N ALA A 88 -9.72 11.46 20.23
CA ALA A 88 -9.70 12.92 20.32
C ALA A 88 -11.07 13.52 19.99
N TRP A 89 -11.74 13.00 18.95
CA TRP A 89 -13.09 13.40 18.58
C TRP A 89 -14.11 13.08 19.68
N ALA A 90 -14.08 11.87 20.24
CA ALA A 90 -14.97 11.51 21.34
C ALA A 90 -14.69 12.37 22.59
N GLY A 91 -13.42 12.63 22.89
CA GLY A 91 -13.01 13.52 23.98
C GLY A 91 -13.53 14.94 23.81
N SER A 92 -13.49 15.51 22.59
CA SER A 92 -14.00 16.86 22.34
C SER A 92 -15.52 16.95 22.49
N LEU A 93 -16.26 15.91 22.09
CA LEU A 93 -17.71 15.82 22.32
C LEU A 93 -18.04 15.78 23.81
N VAL A 94 -17.35 14.94 24.59
CA VAL A 94 -17.56 14.82 26.03
C VAL A 94 -17.26 16.15 26.73
N LEU A 95 -16.13 16.79 26.40
CA LEU A 95 -15.77 18.10 26.96
C LEU A 95 -16.82 19.17 26.62
N THR A 96 -17.29 19.19 25.38
CA THR A 96 -18.34 20.12 24.93
C THR A 96 -19.65 19.88 25.67
N LEU A 97 -20.03 18.61 25.89
CA LEU A 97 -21.23 18.24 26.62
C LEU A 97 -21.15 18.66 28.09
N ILE A 98 -20.03 18.37 28.76
CA ILE A 98 -19.79 18.79 30.15
C ILE A 98 -19.85 20.31 30.26
N PHE A 99 -19.18 21.02 29.36
CA PHE A 99 -19.17 22.48 29.35
C PHE A 99 -20.58 23.06 29.17
N SER A 100 -21.35 22.51 28.22
CA SER A 100 -22.74 22.90 27.99
C SER A 100 -23.62 22.65 29.21
N TRP A 101 -23.47 21.50 29.86
CA TRP A 101 -24.21 21.13 31.06
C TRP A 101 -23.89 22.03 32.26
N VAL A 102 -22.61 22.35 32.48
CA VAL A 102 -22.21 23.29 33.55
C VAL A 102 -22.80 24.68 33.31
N LEU A 103 -22.81 25.14 32.06
CA LEU A 103 -23.40 26.43 31.72
C LEU A 103 -24.92 26.48 31.91
N SER A 104 -25.63 25.37 31.70
CA SER A 104 -27.08 25.33 31.91
C SER A 104 -27.45 25.40 33.39
N LEU A 105 -26.70 24.72 34.26
CA LEU A 105 -26.88 24.78 35.72
C LEU A 105 -26.69 26.18 36.31
N ARG A 106 -25.88 27.02 35.65
CA ARG A 106 -25.62 28.42 36.09
C ARG A 106 -26.70 29.40 35.61
N LYS A 107 -27.54 29.01 34.65
CA LYS A 107 -28.60 29.86 34.08
C LYS A 107 -29.98 29.59 34.70
N THR A 108 -30.16 28.47 35.38
CA THR A 108 -31.29 28.15 36.28
C THR A 108 -31.03 28.66 37.68
#